data_AF-A0A2V9MD91-F1
#
_entry.id   AF-A0A2V9MD91-F1
#
_cell.length_a   1.000
_cell.length_b   1.000
_cell.length_c   1.000
_cell.angle_alpha   90.00
_cell.angle_beta   90.00
_cell.angle_gamma   90.00
#
_symmetry.space_group_name_H-M   'P 1'
#
loop_
_entity.id
_entity.type
_entity.pdbx_description
1 polymer ?
#
loop_
_entity_poly.entity_id
_entity_poly.type
_entity_poly.pdbx_seq_one_letter_code
_entity_poly.pdbx_strand_id
1 'polypeptide(L)'
;ADGLLRSDEIEESYLQRARIFHFGSISLIQEPSRSATLTAIDYAYKHGLIVSFDPNVRPALWPSLKRARQEILKALNHCHILKMNQSEWEFLFPGKRFEDSLSMLERKGIGLSAITLGAQGSIIGSYNQWTKIRAPQVKVVDTTGAGDGFMAGLLYEVLKRDKKRLRFEKSELQEIARFANVVGALTVTKAGAIPAFPSLSHVKKYL
;
A
#
# COMPACT_ATOMS: atom_id res chain seq x y z
N ALA A 1 19.85 -6.55 -0.23
CA ALA A 1 19.72 -6.29 -1.67
C ALA A 1 19.03 -4.96 -1.93
N ASP A 2 17.93 -4.65 -1.23
CA ASP A 2 17.04 -3.48 -1.42
C ASP A 2 17.67 -2.08 -1.33
N GLY A 3 18.95 -1.97 -0.95
CA GLY A 3 19.66 -0.70 -0.76
C GLY A 3 20.61 -0.30 -1.90
N LEU A 4 20.85 -1.16 -2.89
CA LEU A 4 21.95 -0.99 -3.86
C LEU A 4 21.53 -0.53 -5.27
N LEU A 5 20.21 -0.48 -5.55
CA LEU A 5 19.71 -0.03 -6.84
C LEU A 5 20.10 1.43 -7.09
N ARG A 6 20.62 1.73 -8.27
CA ARG A 6 21.04 3.10 -8.65
C ARG A 6 20.06 3.74 -9.64
N SER A 7 20.04 5.06 -9.69
CA SER A 7 19.16 5.81 -10.61
C SER A 7 19.41 5.50 -12.08
N ASP A 8 20.66 5.24 -12.48
CA ASP A 8 21.05 4.88 -13.84
C ASP A 8 20.58 3.47 -14.26
N GLU A 9 20.15 2.64 -13.31
CA GLU A 9 19.59 1.31 -13.55
C GLU A 9 18.05 1.35 -13.71
N ILE A 10 17.43 2.52 -13.55
CA ILE A 10 15.99 2.70 -13.74
C ILE A 10 15.70 2.95 -15.22
N GLU A 11 15.21 1.92 -15.90
CA GLU A 11 14.77 2.03 -17.30
C GLU A 11 13.40 2.72 -17.41
N GLU A 12 13.40 3.99 -17.82
CA GLU A 12 12.17 4.76 -18.05
C GLU A 12 11.23 4.06 -19.05
N SER A 13 11.79 3.48 -20.12
CA SER A 13 11.05 2.77 -21.16
C SER A 13 10.36 1.50 -20.66
N TYR A 14 10.91 0.87 -19.62
CA TYR A 14 10.29 -0.25 -18.94
C TYR A 14 9.11 0.22 -18.07
N LEU A 15 9.33 1.27 -17.27
CA LEU A 15 8.33 1.82 -16.36
C LEU A 15 7.09 2.36 -17.07
N GLN A 16 7.25 3.07 -18.20
CA GLN A 16 6.10 3.64 -18.94
C GLN A 16 5.07 2.62 -19.42
N ARG A 17 5.41 1.32 -19.44
CA ARG A 17 4.47 0.23 -19.80
C ARG A 17 3.59 -0.21 -18.63
N ALA A 18 3.90 0.21 -17.41
CA ALA A 18 3.11 -0.10 -16.23
C ALA A 18 1.91 0.85 -16.09
N ARG A 19 0.93 0.44 -15.27
CA ARG A 19 -0.22 1.27 -14.88
C ARG A 19 -0.09 1.80 -13.45
N ILE A 20 0.62 1.06 -12.60
CA ILE A 20 0.87 1.39 -11.20
C ILE A 20 2.35 1.17 -10.91
N PHE A 21 3.01 2.15 -10.29
CA PHE A 21 4.31 2.01 -9.66
C PHE A 21 4.11 1.90 -8.14
N HIS A 22 4.68 0.87 -7.51
CA HIS A 22 4.57 0.64 -6.08
C HIS A 22 5.94 0.68 -5.41
N PHE A 23 6.04 1.34 -4.25
CA PHE A 23 7.26 1.40 -3.46
C PHE A 23 6.96 1.35 -1.95
N GLY A 24 8.01 1.10 -1.15
CA GLY A 24 7.94 1.15 0.31
C GLY A 24 9.10 1.91 0.94
N SER A 25 9.01 2.22 2.24
CA SER A 25 9.92 3.20 2.86
C SER A 25 11.38 2.75 2.97
N ILE A 26 11.65 1.44 2.94
CA ILE A 26 13.02 0.88 2.99
C ILE A 26 13.88 1.45 1.86
N SER A 27 13.30 1.56 0.66
CA SER A 27 13.96 2.10 -0.53
C SER A 27 14.35 3.58 -0.40
N LEU A 28 13.84 4.30 0.60
CA LEU A 28 14.13 5.71 0.85
C LEU A 28 15.16 5.94 1.97
N ILE A 29 15.63 4.88 2.64
CA ILE A 29 16.48 5.00 3.84
C ILE A 29 17.86 5.56 3.49
N GLN A 30 18.48 5.05 2.44
CA GLN A 30 19.88 5.32 2.11
C GLN A 30 20.11 5.36 0.59
N GLU A 31 21.22 5.98 0.22
CA GLU A 31 21.75 5.89 -1.14
C GLU A 31 22.40 4.51 -1.40
N PRO A 32 22.44 4.07 -2.68
CA PRO A 32 21.88 4.73 -3.87
C PRO A 32 20.36 4.51 -4.09
N SER A 33 19.74 3.58 -3.35
CA SER A 33 18.33 3.16 -3.55
C SER A 33 17.34 4.32 -3.41
N ARG A 34 17.63 5.28 -2.54
CA ARG A 34 16.81 6.48 -2.37
C ARG A 34 16.71 7.28 -3.67
N SER A 35 17.83 7.63 -4.29
CA SER A 35 17.82 8.36 -5.56
C SER A 35 17.13 7.56 -6.67
N ALA A 36 17.33 6.25 -6.70
CA ALA A 36 16.69 5.36 -7.67
C ALA A 36 15.16 5.37 -7.55
N THR A 37 14.65 5.30 -6.31
CA THR A 37 13.22 5.35 -6.02
C THR A 37 12.61 6.69 -6.41
N LEU A 38 13.27 7.81 -6.07
CA LEU A 38 12.80 9.14 -6.45
C LEU A 38 12.77 9.31 -7.98
N THR A 39 13.78 8.78 -8.68
CA THR A 39 13.82 8.77 -10.15
C THR A 39 12.64 7.98 -10.73
N ALA A 40 12.34 6.80 -10.17
CA ALA A 40 11.21 5.99 -10.61
C ALA A 40 9.85 6.66 -10.34
N ILE A 41 9.71 7.37 -9.22
CA ILE A 41 8.54 8.20 -8.91
C ILE A 41 8.38 9.30 -9.96
N ASP A 42 9.45 10.03 -10.30
CA ASP A 42 9.41 11.11 -11.28
C ASP A 42 8.97 10.59 -12.67
N TYR A 43 9.50 9.44 -13.10
CA TYR A 43 9.06 8.79 -14.33
C TYR A 43 7.60 8.34 -14.27
N ALA A 44 7.15 7.79 -13.13
CA ALA A 44 5.76 7.40 -12.96
C ALA A 44 4.82 8.62 -13.12
N TYR A 45 5.15 9.76 -12.50
CA TYR A 45 4.38 11.00 -12.68
C TYR A 45 4.44 11.52 -14.12
N LYS A 46 5.62 11.54 -14.74
CA LYS A 46 5.82 11.98 -16.13
C LYS A 46 4.93 11.21 -17.12
N HIS A 47 4.76 9.90 -16.91
CA HIS A 47 3.94 9.03 -17.77
C HIS A 47 2.50 8.81 -17.28
N GLY A 48 2.08 9.53 -16.23
CA GLY A 48 0.71 9.48 -15.72
C GLY A 48 0.34 8.15 -15.06
N LEU A 49 1.31 7.42 -14.52
CA LEU A 49 1.08 6.21 -13.73
C LEU A 49 0.48 6.56 -12.38
N ILE A 50 -0.31 5.64 -11.84
CA ILE A 50 -0.72 5.69 -10.44
C ILE A 50 0.48 5.28 -9.58
N VAL A 51 0.70 5.99 -8.48
CA VAL A 51 1.81 5.73 -7.57
C VAL A 51 1.25 5.21 -6.24
N SER A 52 1.71 4.05 -5.80
CA SER A 52 1.27 3.36 -4.60
C SER A 52 2.39 3.27 -3.58
N PHE A 53 2.07 3.53 -2.31
CA PHE A 53 3.03 3.54 -1.23
C PHE A 53 2.56 2.70 -0.04
N ASP A 54 3.43 1.80 0.43
CA ASP A 54 3.32 1.12 1.73
C ASP A 54 4.55 1.47 2.57
N PRO A 55 4.43 2.33 3.61
CA PRO A 55 5.56 2.66 4.45
C PRO A 55 6.26 1.42 5.02
N ASN A 56 5.51 0.39 5.42
CA ASN A 56 6.02 -0.87 5.96
C ASN A 56 7.23 -0.66 6.90
N VAL A 57 7.07 0.20 7.91
CA VAL A 57 8.17 0.80 8.66
C VAL A 57 9.01 -0.28 9.34
N ARG A 58 10.33 -0.22 9.17
CA ARG A 58 11.30 -1.10 9.84
C ARG A 58 12.19 -0.27 10.76
N PRO A 59 11.78 0.00 12.01
CA PRO A 59 12.52 0.87 12.93
C PRO A 59 14.02 0.62 13.01
N ALA A 60 14.42 -0.65 13.02
CA ALA A 60 15.82 -1.06 13.12
C ALA A 60 16.70 -0.63 11.93
N LEU A 61 16.11 -0.31 10.77
CA LEU A 61 16.83 0.13 9.58
C LEU A 61 16.98 1.65 9.51
N TRP A 62 16.24 2.40 10.31
CA TRP A 62 16.27 3.85 10.28
C TRP A 62 17.29 4.40 11.31
N PRO A 63 18.03 5.47 10.99
CA PRO A 63 18.93 6.12 11.95
C PRO A 63 18.23 6.59 13.23
N SER A 64 16.94 6.95 13.13
CA SER A 64 16.07 7.20 14.26
C SER A 64 14.61 7.13 13.83
N LEU A 65 13.69 6.87 14.78
CA LEU A 65 12.25 6.96 14.53
C LEU A 65 11.82 8.36 14.10
N LYS A 66 12.46 9.41 14.64
CA LYS A 66 12.20 10.80 14.21
C LYS A 66 12.52 10.99 12.73
N ARG A 67 13.67 10.46 12.27
CA ARG A 67 14.06 10.50 10.86
C ARG A 67 13.09 9.70 9.98
N ALA A 68 12.74 8.49 10.41
CA ALA A 68 11.75 7.65 9.71
C ALA A 68 10.44 8.40 9.48
N ARG A 69 9.87 8.96 10.54
CA ARG A 69 8.62 9.73 10.47
C ARG A 69 8.72 10.91 9.52
N GLN A 70 9.79 11.69 9.60
CA GLN A 70 9.97 12.87 8.73
C GLN A 70 10.03 12.48 7.25
N GLU A 71 10.78 11.44 6.89
CA GLU A 71 10.95 11.04 5.50
C GLU A 71 9.69 10.36 4.95
N ILE A 72 9.00 9.54 5.75
CA ILE A 72 7.73 8.95 5.35
C ILE A 72 6.67 10.03 5.12
N LEU A 73 6.55 11.02 6.01
CA LEU A 73 5.60 12.14 5.82
C LEU A 73 5.89 12.97 4.56
N LYS A 74 7.15 13.07 4.13
CA LYS A 74 7.50 13.69 2.85
C LYS A 74 7.07 12.81 1.68
N ALA A 75 7.34 11.51 1.74
CA ALA A 75 6.95 10.55 0.70
C ALA A 75 5.43 10.49 0.47
N LEU A 76 4.60 10.83 1.47
CA LEU A 76 3.15 10.93 1.29
C LEU A 76 2.70 11.96 0.24
N ASN A 77 3.54 12.93 -0.12
CA ASN A 77 3.20 13.89 -1.18
C ASN A 77 3.52 13.36 -2.60
N HIS A 78 4.04 12.12 -2.68
CA HIS A 78 4.47 11.49 -3.93
C HIS A 78 3.72 10.17 -4.18
N CYS A 79 2.50 10.03 -3.64
CA CYS A 79 1.67 8.86 -3.91
C CYS A 79 0.20 9.22 -4.08
N HIS A 80 -0.50 8.34 -4.79
CA HIS A 80 -1.92 8.40 -5.07
C HIS A 80 -2.70 7.34 -4.25
N ILE A 81 -2.04 6.22 -3.92
CA ILE A 81 -2.56 5.14 -3.07
C ILE A 81 -1.66 5.00 -1.85
N LEU A 82 -2.24 5.00 -0.65
CA LEU A 82 -1.52 4.78 0.61
C LEU A 82 -2.10 3.58 1.36
N LYS A 83 -1.28 2.59 1.71
CA LYS A 83 -1.69 1.54 2.65
C LYS A 83 -0.75 1.55 3.84
N MET A 84 -1.31 1.42 5.04
CA MET A 84 -0.58 1.33 6.30
C MET A 84 -1.26 0.30 7.21
N ASN A 85 -0.58 -0.13 8.27
CA ASN A 85 -1.23 -0.80 9.39
C ASN A 85 -1.63 0.20 10.49
N GLN A 86 -2.39 -0.28 11.48
CA GLN A 86 -2.88 0.57 12.57
C GLN A 86 -1.75 1.23 13.38
N SER A 87 -0.68 0.51 13.67
CA SER A 87 0.45 1.04 14.45
C SER A 87 1.22 2.11 13.67
N GLU A 88 1.38 1.94 12.36
CA GLU A 88 1.97 2.94 11.47
C GLU A 88 1.10 4.20 11.37
N TRP A 89 -0.22 4.02 11.31
CA TRP A 89 -1.14 5.15 11.32
C TRP A 89 -0.98 5.97 12.60
N GLU A 90 -1.02 5.35 13.78
CA GLU A 90 -0.81 6.03 15.06
C GLU A 90 0.57 6.68 15.15
N PHE A 91 1.60 6.01 14.63
CA PHE A 91 2.96 6.52 14.58
C PHE A 91 3.11 7.77 13.70
N LEU A 92 2.35 7.93 12.62
CA LEU A 92 2.45 9.09 11.71
C LEU A 92 1.42 10.18 12.01
N PHE A 93 0.25 9.80 12.55
CA PHE A 93 -0.92 10.63 12.76
C PHE A 93 -1.53 10.40 14.16
N PRO A 94 -0.76 10.63 15.24
CA PRO A 94 -1.18 10.28 16.59
C PRO A 94 -2.48 10.98 16.97
N GLY A 95 -3.41 10.22 17.55
CA GLY A 95 -4.73 10.70 17.97
C GLY A 95 -5.69 11.08 16.84
N LYS A 96 -5.35 10.85 15.57
CA LYS A 96 -6.25 11.12 14.44
C LYS A 96 -7.04 9.89 14.04
N ARG A 97 -8.36 10.04 13.91
CA ARG A 97 -9.21 9.04 13.26
C ARG A 97 -8.96 9.03 11.74
N PHE A 98 -9.09 7.86 11.14
CA PHE A 98 -8.80 7.67 9.72
C PHE A 98 -9.79 8.43 8.83
N GLU A 99 -11.08 8.26 9.12
CA GLU A 99 -12.19 8.89 8.41
C GLU A 99 -12.12 10.43 8.45
N ASP A 100 -11.68 10.99 9.57
CA ASP A 100 -11.52 12.45 9.73
C ASP A 100 -10.29 12.99 9.00
N SER A 101 -9.40 12.11 8.52
CA SER A 101 -8.14 12.45 7.86
C SER A 101 -8.22 12.37 6.34
N LEU A 102 -9.33 11.88 5.76
CA LEU A 102 -9.47 11.68 4.32
C LEU A 102 -9.28 12.98 3.52
N SER A 103 -9.91 14.08 3.95
CA SER A 103 -9.73 15.38 3.28
C SER A 103 -8.29 15.90 3.35
N MET A 104 -7.54 15.55 4.39
CA MET A 104 -6.12 15.90 4.50
C MET A 104 -5.27 15.07 3.54
N LEU A 105 -5.54 13.77 3.44
CA LEU A 105 -4.88 12.87 2.49
C LEU A 105 -5.19 13.26 1.03
N GLU A 106 -6.43 13.61 0.74
CA GLU A 106 -6.85 14.10 -0.59
C GLU A 106 -6.06 15.35 -1.00
N ARG A 107 -5.91 16.32 -0.10
CA ARG A 107 -5.10 17.53 -0.38
C ARG A 107 -3.62 17.24 -0.65
N LYS A 108 -3.13 16.05 -0.29
CA LYS A 108 -1.79 15.56 -0.62
C LYS A 108 -1.72 14.78 -1.94
N GLY A 109 -2.85 14.61 -2.63
CA GLY A 109 -2.96 13.83 -3.86
C GLY A 109 -3.35 12.37 -3.66
N ILE A 110 -3.59 11.93 -2.42
CA ILE A 110 -3.93 10.53 -2.10
C ILE A 110 -5.43 10.33 -2.29
N GLY A 111 -5.81 9.70 -3.41
CA GLY A 111 -7.20 9.43 -3.76
C GLY A 111 -7.76 8.13 -3.16
N LEU A 112 -6.90 7.22 -2.72
CA LEU A 112 -7.28 5.97 -2.05
C LEU A 112 -6.32 5.67 -0.89
N SER A 113 -6.86 5.43 0.30
CA SER A 113 -6.07 5.03 1.46
C SER A 113 -6.67 3.85 2.21
N ALA A 114 -5.82 3.06 2.84
CA ALA A 114 -6.23 1.89 3.63
C ALA A 114 -5.40 1.74 4.91
N ILE A 115 -6.08 1.34 5.99
CA ILE A 115 -5.46 0.84 7.22
C ILE A 115 -5.83 -0.63 7.40
N THR A 116 -4.84 -1.51 7.53
CA THR A 116 -5.04 -2.90 7.96
C THR A 116 -5.05 -3.01 9.49
N LEU A 117 -5.98 -3.79 10.02
CA LEU A 117 -6.24 -4.01 11.45
C LEU A 117 -5.98 -5.48 11.86
N GLY A 118 -5.11 -6.18 11.12
CA GLY A 118 -4.87 -7.62 11.31
C GLY A 118 -6.14 -8.44 11.12
N ALA A 119 -6.42 -9.37 12.03
CA ALA A 119 -7.61 -10.23 11.98
C ALA A 119 -8.95 -9.46 12.08
N GLN A 120 -8.93 -8.18 12.48
CA GLN A 120 -10.13 -7.34 12.51
C GLN A 120 -10.51 -6.79 11.13
N GLY A 121 -9.66 -6.99 10.11
CA GLY A 121 -9.90 -6.55 8.73
C GLY A 121 -9.23 -5.24 8.38
N SER A 122 -9.95 -4.33 7.75
CA SER A 122 -9.39 -3.07 7.25
C SER A 122 -10.38 -1.92 7.27
N ILE A 123 -9.86 -0.70 7.27
CA ILE A 123 -10.58 0.52 6.95
C ILE A 123 -10.03 1.03 5.61
N ILE A 124 -10.89 1.37 4.66
CA ILE A 124 -10.50 1.93 3.37
C ILE A 124 -11.30 3.20 3.10
N GLY A 125 -10.68 4.18 2.46
CA GLY A 125 -11.32 5.46 2.15
C GLY A 125 -10.85 6.04 0.83
N SER A 126 -11.76 6.77 0.19
CA SER A 126 -11.56 7.49 -1.06
C SER A 126 -12.38 8.76 -1.01
N TYR A 127 -11.72 9.93 -1.03
CA TYR A 127 -12.36 11.23 -0.89
C TYR A 127 -13.29 11.30 0.33
N ASN A 128 -14.59 11.49 0.12
CA ASN A 128 -15.61 11.59 1.17
C ASN A 128 -16.28 10.24 1.51
N GLN A 129 -15.84 9.13 0.90
CA GLN A 129 -16.37 7.80 1.14
C GLN A 129 -15.38 6.95 1.91
N TRP A 130 -15.89 6.14 2.83
CA TRP A 130 -15.08 5.14 3.53
C TRP A 130 -15.93 3.95 4.01
N THR A 131 -15.24 2.85 4.31
CA THR A 131 -15.85 1.68 4.91
C THR A 131 -14.87 0.92 5.78
N LYS A 132 -15.40 0.15 6.74
CA LYS A 132 -14.65 -0.81 7.55
C LYS A 132 -15.19 -2.20 7.27
N ILE A 133 -14.31 -3.12 6.89
CA ILE A 133 -14.65 -4.50 6.51
C ILE A 133 -13.86 -5.46 7.38
N ARG A 134 -14.51 -6.52 7.86
CA ARG A 134 -13.87 -7.58 8.65
C ARG A 134 -13.06 -8.50 7.73
N ALA A 135 -11.93 -8.98 8.21
CA ALA A 135 -11.19 -10.05 7.54
C ALA A 135 -11.91 -11.40 7.74
N PRO A 136 -11.80 -12.32 6.77
CA PRO A 136 -12.26 -13.69 6.97
C PRO A 136 -11.43 -14.37 8.06
N GLN A 137 -12.06 -15.28 8.81
CA GLN A 137 -11.37 -16.10 9.79
C GLN A 137 -10.66 -17.25 9.07
N VAL A 138 -9.37 -17.40 9.32
CA VAL A 138 -8.51 -18.42 8.71
C VAL A 138 -7.57 -19.00 9.76
N LYS A 139 -7.09 -20.23 9.53
CA LYS A 139 -6.04 -20.82 10.37
C LYS A 139 -4.70 -20.17 10.03
N VAL A 140 -4.12 -19.46 10.99
CA VAL A 140 -2.83 -18.78 10.84
C VAL A 140 -1.69 -19.78 10.98
N VAL A 141 -0.75 -19.76 10.04
CA VAL A 141 0.50 -20.53 10.05
C VAL A 141 1.69 -19.58 10.15
N ASP A 142 1.74 -18.53 9.33
CA ASP A 142 2.80 -17.53 9.29
C ASP A 142 2.19 -16.18 8.91
N THR A 143 2.41 -15.12 9.69
CA THR A 143 1.85 -13.79 9.42
C THR A 143 2.66 -12.98 8.41
N THR A 144 3.83 -13.48 8.02
CA THR A 144 4.73 -12.83 7.07
C THR A 144 4.04 -12.67 5.72
N GLY A 145 4.05 -11.44 5.19
CA GLY A 145 3.45 -11.13 3.89
C GLY A 145 1.95 -10.84 3.90
N ALA A 146 1.25 -10.92 5.04
CA ALA A 146 -0.19 -10.60 5.11
C ALA A 146 -0.51 -9.19 4.57
N GLY A 147 0.34 -8.22 4.94
CA GLY A 147 0.23 -6.83 4.47
C GLY A 147 0.50 -6.69 2.97
N ASP A 148 1.45 -7.45 2.44
CA ASP A 148 1.80 -7.46 1.01
C ASP A 148 0.69 -8.13 0.20
N GLY A 149 0.09 -9.20 0.72
CA GLY A 149 -1.10 -9.85 0.17
C GLY A 149 -2.30 -8.90 0.13
N PHE A 150 -2.55 -8.16 1.21
CA PHE A 150 -3.58 -7.12 1.21
C PHE A 150 -3.30 -6.06 0.15
N MET A 151 -2.07 -5.55 0.06
CA MET A 151 -1.68 -4.55 -0.91
C MET A 151 -1.84 -5.07 -2.35
N ALA A 152 -1.43 -6.30 -2.63
CA ALA A 152 -1.62 -6.93 -3.94
C ALA A 152 -3.11 -7.03 -4.30
N GLY A 153 -3.96 -7.45 -3.36
CA GLY A 153 -5.41 -7.50 -3.57
C GLY A 153 -6.04 -6.12 -3.81
N LEU A 154 -5.58 -5.10 -3.08
CA LEU A 154 -5.99 -3.71 -3.26
C LEU A 154 -5.64 -3.21 -4.68
N LEU A 155 -4.38 -3.38 -5.10
CA LEU A 155 -3.92 -2.93 -6.41
C LEU A 155 -4.57 -3.70 -7.55
N TYR A 156 -4.81 -5.00 -7.39
CA TYR A 156 -5.55 -5.81 -8.36
C TYR A 156 -6.96 -5.24 -8.62
N GLU A 157 -7.71 -4.93 -7.56
CA GLU A 157 -9.07 -4.39 -7.70
C GLU A 157 -9.09 -2.95 -8.25
N VAL A 158 -8.05 -2.16 -8.00
CA VAL A 158 -7.85 -0.85 -8.63
C VAL A 158 -7.59 -1.01 -10.13
N LEU A 159 -6.66 -1.89 -10.53
CA LEU A 159 -6.36 -2.16 -11.94
C LEU A 159 -7.58 -2.67 -12.71
N LYS A 160 -8.42 -3.50 -12.07
CA LYS A 160 -9.65 -4.04 -12.65
C LYS A 160 -10.71 -2.96 -12.90
N ARG A 161 -10.83 -1.96 -12.03
CA ARG A 161 -11.81 -0.86 -12.16
C ARG A 161 -11.34 0.27 -13.06
N ASP A 162 -10.02 0.43 -13.23
CA ASP A 162 -9.39 1.41 -14.13
C ASP A 162 -9.84 2.87 -13.90
N LYS A 163 -10.14 3.24 -12.65
CA LYS A 163 -10.51 4.61 -12.29
C LYS A 163 -9.27 5.46 -11.99
N LYS A 164 -8.74 6.17 -13.00
CA LYS A 164 -7.53 7.02 -12.85
C LYS A 164 -7.59 8.02 -11.70
N ARG A 165 -8.75 8.60 -11.41
CA ARG A 165 -8.93 9.56 -10.29
C ARG A 165 -9.04 8.91 -8.91
N LEU A 166 -9.06 7.57 -8.85
CA LEU A 166 -9.21 6.78 -7.62
C LEU A 166 -10.42 7.17 -6.78
N ARG A 167 -11.50 7.63 -7.42
CA ARG A 167 -12.75 7.98 -6.76
C ARG A 167 -13.71 6.80 -6.83
N PHE A 168 -14.09 6.30 -5.66
CA PHE A 168 -14.93 5.11 -5.52
C PHE A 168 -16.17 5.39 -4.70
N GLU A 169 -17.27 4.79 -5.11
CA GLU A 169 -18.48 4.74 -4.31
C GLU A 169 -18.29 3.79 -3.12
N LYS A 170 -19.14 3.94 -2.09
CA LYS A 170 -19.06 3.12 -0.88
C LYS A 170 -19.16 1.62 -1.18
N SER A 171 -20.02 1.20 -2.11
CA SER A 171 -20.16 -0.21 -2.53
C SER A 171 -18.87 -0.74 -3.17
N GLU A 172 -18.23 0.04 -4.02
CA GLU A 172 -16.95 -0.34 -4.64
C GLU A 172 -15.84 -0.46 -3.59
N LEU A 173 -15.78 0.46 -2.62
CA LEU A 173 -14.85 0.37 -1.51
C LEU A 173 -15.04 -0.91 -0.67
N GLN A 174 -16.29 -1.34 -0.47
CA GLN A 174 -16.59 -2.59 0.23
C GLN A 174 -16.08 -3.80 -0.53
N GLU A 175 -16.27 -3.84 -1.86
CA GLU A 175 -15.75 -4.92 -2.71
C GLU A 175 -14.23 -4.96 -2.72
N ILE A 176 -13.58 -3.79 -2.90
CA ILE A 176 -12.12 -3.65 -2.87
C ILE A 176 -11.56 -4.15 -1.53
N ALA A 177 -12.12 -3.66 -0.42
CA ALA A 177 -11.67 -4.06 0.91
C ALA A 177 -11.93 -5.55 1.19
N ARG A 178 -13.07 -6.11 0.77
CA ARG A 178 -13.35 -7.54 0.94
C ARG A 178 -12.33 -8.39 0.19
N PHE A 179 -12.05 -8.05 -1.07
CA PHE A 179 -11.06 -8.75 -1.88
C PHE A 179 -9.66 -8.68 -1.26
N ALA A 180 -9.20 -7.47 -0.91
CA ALA A 180 -7.90 -7.26 -0.29
C ALA A 180 -7.75 -8.01 1.05
N ASN A 181 -8.78 -8.01 1.88
CA ASN A 181 -8.79 -8.76 3.14
C ASN A 181 -8.72 -10.28 2.91
N VAL A 182 -9.44 -10.82 1.91
CA VAL A 182 -9.33 -12.25 1.57
C VAL A 182 -7.93 -12.61 1.12
N VAL A 183 -7.31 -11.82 0.24
CA VAL A 183 -5.94 -12.09 -0.23
C VAL A 183 -4.95 -12.05 0.95
N GLY A 184 -5.02 -11.03 1.79
CA GLY A 184 -4.18 -10.92 2.98
C GLY A 184 -4.38 -12.07 3.97
N ALA A 185 -5.62 -12.50 4.21
CA ALA A 185 -5.92 -13.62 5.09
C ALA A 185 -5.43 -14.96 4.52
N LEU A 186 -5.61 -15.22 3.22
CA LEU A 186 -5.12 -16.46 2.62
C LEU A 186 -3.59 -16.54 2.60
N THR A 187 -2.90 -15.40 2.52
CA THR A 187 -1.43 -15.32 2.57
C THR A 187 -0.86 -15.83 3.90
N VAL A 188 -1.64 -15.82 4.99
CA VAL A 188 -1.13 -16.30 6.30
C VAL A 188 -1.36 -17.80 6.56
N THR A 189 -1.96 -18.51 5.60
CA THR A 189 -2.35 -19.93 5.76
C THR A 189 -1.24 -20.93 5.41
N LYS A 190 -0.11 -20.44 4.88
CA LYS A 190 1.07 -21.23 4.52
C LYS A 190 2.33 -20.51 4.99
N ALA A 191 3.41 -21.25 5.17
CA ALA A 191 4.70 -20.68 5.56
C ALA A 191 5.35 -19.90 4.41
N GLY A 192 5.92 -18.74 4.73
CA GLY A 192 6.63 -17.86 3.80
C GLY A 192 5.70 -16.96 2.96
N ALA A 193 6.11 -15.70 2.77
CA ALA A 193 5.29 -14.69 2.09
C ALA A 193 4.93 -15.07 0.63
N ILE A 194 5.93 -15.36 -0.21
CA ILE A 194 5.73 -15.59 -1.65
C ILE A 194 4.97 -16.90 -1.94
N PRO A 195 5.34 -18.06 -1.34
CA PRO A 195 4.64 -19.33 -1.61
C PRO A 195 3.18 -19.35 -1.15
N ALA A 196 2.81 -18.42 -0.26
CA ALA A 196 1.48 -18.35 0.32
C ALA A 196 0.47 -17.53 -0.48
N PHE A 197 0.89 -16.81 -1.54
CA PHE A 197 -0.03 -16.02 -2.35
C PHE A 197 -1.13 -16.91 -2.98
N PRO A 198 -2.41 -16.55 -2.80
CA PRO A 198 -3.51 -17.34 -3.33
C PRO A 198 -3.69 -17.13 -4.83
N SER A 199 -4.20 -18.15 -5.53
CA SER A 199 -4.73 -17.97 -6.88
C SER A 199 -6.05 -17.21 -6.84
N LEU A 200 -6.42 -16.55 -7.95
CA LEU A 200 -7.72 -15.89 -8.07
C LEU A 200 -8.89 -16.87 -7.85
N SER A 201 -8.76 -18.12 -8.29
CA SER A 201 -9.77 -19.16 -8.06
C SER A 201 -9.92 -19.51 -6.58
N HIS A 202 -8.83 -19.44 -5.80
CA HIS A 202 -8.88 -19.64 -4.37
C HIS A 202 -9.56 -18.46 -3.66
N VAL A 203 -9.20 -17.22 -4.02
CA VAL A 203 -9.81 -16.00 -3.49
C VAL A 203 -11.33 -15.99 -3.70
N LYS A 204 -11.79 -16.34 -4.91
CA LYS A 204 -13.22 -16.38 -5.25
C LYS A 204 -14.07 -17.32 -4.40
N LYS A 205 -13.47 -18.34 -3.75
CA LYS A 205 -14.21 -19.24 -2.84
C LYS A 205 -14.55 -18.60 -1.49
N TYR A 206 -13.95 -17.45 -1.18
CA TYR A 206 -14.09 -16.74 0.10
C TYR A 206 -14.81 -15.38 -0.05
N LEU A 207 -15.29 -15.03 -1.25
CA LEU A 207 -16.04 -13.80 -1.55
C LEU A 207 -17.53 -14.08 -1.65
#